data_AF-A0A1F8FSH4-F1
#
_entry.id   AF-A0A1F8FSH4-F1
#
_cell.length_a   1.000
_cell.length_b   1.000
_cell.length_c   1.000
_cell.angle_alpha   90.00
_cell.angle_beta   90.00
_cell.angle_gamma   90.00
#
_symmetry.space_group_name_H-M   'P 1'
#
loop_
_entity.id
_entity.type
_entity.pdbx_description
1 polymer ?
#
loop_
_entity_poly.entity_id
_entity_poly.type
_entity_poly.pdbx_seq_one_letter_code
_entity_poly.pdbx_strand_id
1 'polypeptide(L)'
;MSKKIILGIIILAVLAIIGYVIYFYLFSIIGNSPNYKSISRCLTEAQTVINKYGIDKDQVEGCQSKSFKLDGKSVSFIHIEYGVPNDCPSGCFFSHYCAIVEDGKDYPFAFYFTNEKENILKVPVDDSRSADKSVLTGESHRLASSNEFVEFLNKERQQDGEFRWCKN
;
A
#
# COMPACT_ATOMS: atom_id res chain seq x y z
N MET A 1 -13.90 -50.58 -32.09
CA MET A 1 -13.70 -50.21 -30.67
C MET A 1 -15.04 -50.34 -29.94
N SER A 2 -15.10 -51.01 -28.79
CA SER A 2 -16.37 -51.26 -28.07
C SER A 2 -16.98 -49.95 -27.57
N LYS A 3 -18.30 -49.76 -27.69
CA LYS A 3 -19.02 -48.58 -27.17
C LYS A 3 -18.71 -48.29 -25.70
N LYS A 4 -18.41 -49.33 -24.91
CA LYS A 4 -18.01 -49.21 -23.49
C LYS A 4 -16.63 -48.54 -23.32
N ILE A 5 -15.70 -48.79 -24.25
CA ILE A 5 -14.36 -48.19 -24.24
C ILE A 5 -14.46 -46.71 -24.59
N ILE A 6 -15.28 -46.35 -25.58
CA ILE A 6 -15.51 -44.96 -25.98
C ILE A 6 -16.14 -44.16 -24.84
N LEU A 7 -17.13 -44.73 -24.13
CA LEU A 7 -17.77 -44.08 -22.99
C LEU A 7 -16.79 -43.86 -21.83
N GLY A 8 -15.91 -44.83 -21.55
CA GLY A 8 -14.87 -44.69 -20.52
C GLY A 8 -13.87 -43.56 -20.82
N ILE A 9 -13.47 -43.39 -22.08
CA ILE A 9 -12.57 -42.30 -22.51
C ILE A 9 -13.25 -40.94 -22.33
N ILE A 10 -14.54 -40.82 -22.68
CA ILE A 10 -15.30 -39.58 -22.51
C ILE A 10 -15.41 -39.20 -21.03
N ILE A 11 -15.71 -40.16 -20.16
CA ILE A 11 -15.82 -39.90 -18.70
C ILE A 11 -14.47 -39.43 -18.15
N LEU A 12 -13.36 -40.06 -18.53
CA LEU A 12 -12.03 -39.64 -18.09
C LEU A 12 -11.66 -38.24 -18.59
N ALA A 13 -11.99 -37.90 -19.83
CA ALA A 13 -11.75 -36.56 -20.38
C ALA A 13 -12.56 -35.50 -19.62
N VAL A 14 -13.83 -35.76 -19.32
CA VAL A 14 -14.69 -34.85 -18.53
C VAL A 14 -14.15 -34.68 -17.11
N LEU A 15 -13.73 -35.76 -16.45
CA LEU A 15 -13.16 -35.67 -15.10
C LEU A 15 -11.83 -34.89 -15.08
N ALA A 16 -10.99 -35.05 -16.10
CA ALA A 16 -9.75 -34.27 -16.23
C ALA A 16 -10.03 -32.78 -16.43
N ILE A 17 -11.03 -32.43 -17.24
CA ILE A 17 -11.47 -31.04 -17.44
C ILE A 17 -12.01 -30.45 -16.15
N ILE A 18 -12.89 -31.17 -15.44
CA ILE A 18 -13.44 -30.74 -14.15
C ILE A 18 -12.31 -30.53 -13.13
N GLY A 19 -11.37 -31.48 -13.04
CA GLY A 19 -10.19 -31.37 -12.17
C GLY A 19 -9.34 -30.15 -12.49
N TYR A 20 -9.11 -29.87 -13.77
CA TYR A 20 -8.37 -28.68 -14.22
C TYR A 20 -9.10 -27.37 -13.87
N VAL A 21 -10.41 -27.31 -14.06
CA VAL A 21 -11.23 -26.14 -13.70
C VAL A 21 -11.21 -25.91 -12.18
N ILE A 22 -11.36 -26.97 -11.38
CA ILE A 22 -11.27 -26.88 -9.91
C ILE A 22 -9.87 -26.42 -9.48
N TYR A 23 -8.81 -26.99 -10.08
CA TYR A 23 -7.44 -26.60 -9.80
C TYR A 23 -7.19 -25.11 -10.09
N PHE A 24 -7.64 -24.63 -11.25
CA PHE A 24 -7.49 -23.21 -11.63
C PHE A 24 -8.29 -22.29 -10.69
N TYR A 25 -9.53 -22.66 -10.35
CA TYR A 25 -10.36 -21.89 -9.44
C TYR A 25 -9.76 -21.82 -8.03
N LEU A 26 -9.24 -22.93 -7.50
CA LEU A 26 -8.55 -22.96 -6.21
C LEU A 26 -7.25 -22.16 -6.24
N PHE A 27 -6.48 -22.23 -7.33
CA PHE A 27 -5.25 -21.45 -7.48
C PHE A 27 -5.53 -19.94 -7.53
N SER A 28 -6.63 -19.50 -8.15
CA SER A 28 -7.07 -18.10 -8.13
C SER A 28 -7.52 -17.60 -6.75
N ILE A 29 -7.96 -18.49 -5.85
CA ILE A 29 -8.34 -18.12 -4.47
C ILE A 29 -7.11 -17.94 -3.57
N ILE A 30 -5.95 -18.49 -3.92
CA ILE A 30 -4.66 -18.18 -3.29
C ILE A 30 -4.11 -16.84 -3.85
N GLY A 31 -4.99 -15.89 -4.14
CA GLY A 31 -4.61 -14.49 -4.24
C GLY A 31 -4.17 -14.02 -2.85
N ASN A 32 -3.02 -13.36 -2.77
CA ASN A 32 -2.44 -12.86 -1.52
C ASN A 32 -3.53 -12.19 -0.66
N SER A 33 -3.97 -12.86 0.40
CA SER A 33 -4.87 -12.22 1.36
C SER A 33 -4.10 -11.11 2.07
N PRO A 34 -4.69 -9.93 2.31
CA PRO A 34 -4.04 -8.85 3.04
C PRO A 34 -3.57 -9.36 4.41
N ASN A 35 -2.39 -8.92 4.85
CA ASN A 35 -1.83 -9.30 6.15
C ASN A 35 -1.75 -8.06 7.04
N TYR A 36 -2.93 -7.60 7.46
CA TYR A 36 -3.07 -6.42 8.30
C TYR A 36 -2.25 -6.57 9.58
N LYS A 37 -1.48 -5.53 9.88
CA LYS A 37 -0.58 -5.49 11.03
C LYS A 37 -1.25 -4.77 12.18
N SER A 38 -1.06 -5.29 13.39
CA SER A 38 -1.41 -4.54 14.59
C SER A 38 -0.59 -3.25 14.65
N ILE A 39 -1.29 -2.11 14.77
CA ILE A 39 -0.66 -0.78 14.84
C ILE A 39 0.34 -0.63 16.00
N SER A 40 0.24 -1.48 17.03
CA SER A 40 1.17 -1.52 18.16
C SER A 40 2.62 -1.82 17.75
N ARG A 41 2.83 -2.37 16.56
CA ARG A 41 4.16 -2.66 15.98
C ARG A 41 4.75 -1.49 15.20
N CYS A 42 3.97 -0.45 14.93
CA CYS A 42 4.43 0.75 14.24
C CYS A 42 5.24 1.65 15.18
N LEU A 43 6.16 2.47 14.65
CA LEU A 43 6.78 3.52 15.47
C LEU A 43 5.77 4.59 15.88
N THR A 44 6.05 5.27 16.99
CA THR A 44 5.16 6.26 17.62
C THR A 44 4.70 7.36 16.66
N GLU A 45 5.56 7.79 15.73
CA GLU A 45 5.25 8.82 14.72
C GLU A 45 4.16 8.35 13.77
N ALA A 46 4.25 7.11 13.28
CA ALA A 46 3.23 6.52 12.43
C ALA A 46 1.92 6.28 13.21
N GLN A 47 2.00 5.80 14.46
CA GLN A 47 0.81 5.65 15.31
C GLN A 47 0.09 6.98 15.55
N THR A 48 0.85 8.06 15.74
CA THR A 48 0.30 9.41 15.95
C THR A 48 -0.52 9.85 14.74
N VAL A 49 0.01 9.65 13.53
CA VAL A 49 -0.68 9.97 12.28
C VAL A 49 -1.92 9.09 12.07
N ILE A 50 -1.81 7.79 12.28
CA ILE A 50 -2.93 6.84 12.20
C ILE A 50 -4.09 7.29 13.10
N ASN A 51 -3.79 7.61 14.37
CA ASN A 51 -4.79 8.06 15.33
C ASN A 51 -5.35 9.46 14.98
N LYS A 52 -4.50 10.39 14.52
CA LYS A 52 -4.91 11.75 14.16
C LYS A 52 -5.95 11.76 13.04
N TYR A 53 -5.75 10.96 12.00
CA TYR A 53 -6.64 10.90 10.85
C TYR A 53 -7.76 9.86 10.98
N GLY A 54 -7.78 9.08 12.06
CA GLY A 54 -8.80 8.05 12.27
C GLY A 54 -8.72 6.91 11.26
N ILE A 55 -7.51 6.55 10.80
CA ILE A 55 -7.30 5.38 9.95
C ILE A 55 -7.73 4.14 10.74
N ASP A 56 -8.56 3.29 10.13
CA ASP A 56 -9.00 2.05 10.75
C ASP A 56 -7.78 1.16 11.06
N LYS A 57 -7.60 0.86 12.34
CA LYS A 57 -6.44 0.13 12.87
C LYS A 57 -6.39 -1.31 12.38
N ASP A 58 -7.55 -1.87 12.04
CA ASP A 58 -7.68 -3.22 11.51
C ASP A 58 -7.49 -3.24 9.98
N GLN A 59 -7.25 -2.07 9.37
CA GLN A 59 -6.98 -1.92 7.94
C GLN A 59 -5.60 -1.31 7.67
N VAL A 60 -4.65 -1.40 8.60
CA VAL A 60 -3.25 -0.97 8.39
C VAL A 60 -2.42 -2.16 7.92
N GLU A 61 -1.92 -2.11 6.69
CA GLU A 61 -1.04 -3.15 6.10
C GLU A 61 0.45 -2.83 6.33
N GLY A 62 0.80 -1.54 6.27
CA GLY A 62 2.17 -1.03 6.35
C GLY A 62 2.26 0.25 7.17
N CYS A 63 3.36 0.42 7.91
CA CYS A 63 3.60 1.59 8.74
C CYS A 63 5.10 1.83 8.98
N GLN A 64 5.83 2.00 7.89
CA GLN A 64 7.28 2.15 7.84
C GLN A 64 7.68 3.56 8.25
N SER A 65 8.83 3.66 8.92
CA SER A 65 9.40 4.93 9.38
C SER A 65 10.90 4.95 9.14
N LYS A 66 11.41 6.09 8.66
CA LYS A 66 12.83 6.35 8.47
C LYS A 66 13.19 7.68 9.14
N SER A 67 14.11 7.65 10.09
CA SER A 67 14.60 8.86 10.75
C SER A 67 15.76 9.51 9.98
N PHE A 68 15.78 10.82 9.99
CA PHE A 68 16.78 11.72 9.42
C PHE A 68 17.23 12.73 10.48
N LYS A 69 18.40 13.33 10.28
CA LYS A 69 18.86 14.46 11.09
C LYS A 69 18.72 15.75 10.30
N LEU A 70 17.99 16.71 10.85
CA LEU A 70 17.86 18.06 10.29
C LEU A 70 18.21 19.07 11.39
N ASP A 71 19.23 19.90 11.17
CA ASP A 71 19.74 20.87 12.15
C ASP A 71 20.02 20.27 13.55
N GLY A 72 20.47 19.02 13.60
CA GLY A 72 20.74 18.31 14.86
C GLY A 72 19.49 17.75 15.55
N LYS A 73 18.28 17.99 15.03
CA LYS A 73 17.04 17.36 15.47
C LYS A 73 16.73 16.09 14.68
N SER A 74 16.00 15.17 15.31
CA SER A 74 15.46 13.98 14.64
C SER A 74 14.15 14.32 13.94
N VAL A 75 14.06 13.99 12.66
CA VAL A 75 12.86 14.13 11.84
C VAL A 75 12.55 12.77 11.23
N SER A 76 11.30 12.32 11.28
CA SER A 76 10.91 10.98 10.81
C SER A 76 10.12 11.10 9.51
N PHE A 77 10.48 10.38 8.47
CA PHE A 77 9.66 10.19 7.29
C PHE A 77 8.88 8.89 7.43
N ILE A 78 7.56 8.95 7.30
CA ILE A 78 6.69 7.80 7.48
C ILE A 78 5.98 7.45 6.18
N HIS A 79 5.62 6.18 6.05
CA HIS A 79 4.76 5.66 5.01
C HIS A 79 3.76 4.70 5.65
N ILE A 80 2.48 4.95 5.41
CA ILE A 80 1.38 4.15 5.92
C ILE A 80 0.65 3.57 4.71
N GLU A 81 0.54 2.25 4.66
CA GLU A 81 -0.30 1.51 3.71
C GLU A 81 -1.55 1.04 4.44
N TYR A 82 -2.72 1.37 3.92
CA TYR A 82 -3.97 1.13 4.62
C TYR A 82 -5.18 0.99 3.69
N GLY A 83 -6.30 0.56 4.27
CA GLY A 83 -7.59 0.45 3.61
C GLY A 83 -7.91 -0.95 3.13
N VAL A 84 -8.99 -1.06 2.37
CA VAL A 84 -9.43 -2.30 1.75
C VAL A 84 -8.53 -2.59 0.56
N PRO A 85 -7.97 -3.81 0.42
CA PRO A 85 -7.15 -4.13 -0.72
C PRO A 85 -7.98 -4.18 -2.01
N ASN A 86 -7.41 -3.70 -3.11
CA ASN A 86 -8.02 -3.74 -4.43
C ASN A 86 -7.15 -4.55 -5.41
N ASP A 87 -7.77 -5.13 -6.44
CA ASP A 87 -7.12 -5.88 -7.53
C ASP A 87 -6.19 -7.06 -7.11
N CYS A 88 -6.47 -7.68 -5.96
CA CYS A 88 -5.68 -8.76 -5.35
C CYS A 88 -5.30 -9.96 -6.24
N PRO A 89 -6.08 -10.42 -7.24
CA PRO A 89 -5.66 -11.53 -8.10
C PRO A 89 -4.35 -11.27 -8.87
N SER A 90 -3.94 -10.02 -9.04
CA SER A 90 -2.68 -9.61 -9.68
C SER A 90 -1.70 -8.92 -8.73
N GLY A 91 -2.01 -8.89 -7.43
CA GLY A 91 -1.31 -8.11 -6.40
C GLY A 91 -2.26 -7.08 -5.79
N CYS A 92 -2.43 -7.12 -4.46
CA CYS A 92 -3.31 -6.18 -3.77
C CYS A 92 -2.67 -4.78 -3.75
N PHE A 93 -3.45 -3.76 -4.08
CA PHE A 93 -3.10 -2.35 -3.91
C PHE A 93 -3.89 -1.74 -2.75
N PHE A 94 -3.23 -0.86 -2.01
CA PHE A 94 -3.76 -0.19 -0.83
C PHE A 94 -3.71 1.33 -1.02
N SER A 95 -4.37 2.06 -0.13
CA SER A 95 -4.15 3.49 0.01
C SER A 95 -2.80 3.74 0.68
N HIS A 96 -2.11 4.80 0.26
CA HIS A 96 -0.77 5.13 0.73
C HIS A 96 -0.73 6.57 1.23
N TYR A 97 -0.22 6.78 2.44
CA TYR A 97 0.03 8.11 2.98
C TYR A 97 1.49 8.23 3.41
N CYS A 98 2.20 9.21 2.86
CA CYS A 98 3.56 9.54 3.22
C CYS A 98 3.62 10.94 3.81
N ALA A 99 4.32 11.08 4.93
CA ALA A 99 4.47 12.36 5.60
C ALA A 99 5.83 12.49 6.27
N ILE A 100 6.28 13.73 6.38
CA ILE A 100 7.39 14.09 7.26
C ILE A 100 6.80 14.40 8.62
N VAL A 101 7.37 13.86 9.69
CA VAL A 101 6.94 14.07 11.08
C VAL A 101 8.07 14.75 11.83
N GLU A 102 7.83 15.96 12.31
CA GLU A 102 8.76 16.77 13.09
C GLU A 102 8.01 17.41 14.27
N ASP A 103 8.57 17.31 15.47
CA ASP A 103 8.02 17.92 16.69
C ASP A 103 6.52 17.57 16.92
N GLY A 104 6.13 16.34 16.59
CA GLY A 104 4.76 15.82 16.74
C GLY A 104 3.75 16.30 15.69
N LYS A 105 4.20 17.07 14.70
CA LYS A 105 3.40 17.51 13.55
C LYS A 105 3.77 16.70 12.32
N ASP A 106 2.77 16.30 11.56
CA ASP A 106 2.96 15.71 10.24
C ASP A 106 2.78 16.75 9.13
N TYR A 107 3.64 16.67 8.13
CA TYR A 107 3.65 17.45 6.91
C TYR A 107 3.39 16.48 5.75
N PRO A 108 2.15 16.40 5.22
CA PRO A 108 1.80 15.50 4.13
C PRO A 108 2.74 15.67 2.94
N PHE A 109 3.37 14.59 2.49
CA PHE A 109 4.37 14.63 1.41
C PHE A 109 3.82 14.02 0.12
N ALA A 110 3.22 12.84 0.22
CA ALA A 110 2.57 12.17 -0.90
C ALA A 110 1.38 11.38 -0.40
N PHE A 111 0.34 11.27 -1.22
CA PHE A 111 -0.89 10.59 -0.83
C PHE A 111 -1.58 9.97 -2.04
N TYR A 112 -2.10 8.77 -1.85
CA TYR A 112 -2.95 8.07 -2.80
C TYR A 112 -4.04 7.30 -2.04
N PHE A 113 -5.26 7.32 -2.57
CA PHE A 113 -6.36 6.54 -2.01
C PHE A 113 -7.11 5.75 -3.06
N THR A 114 -7.58 4.58 -2.66
CA THR A 114 -8.31 3.66 -3.54
C THR A 114 -9.80 3.95 -3.59
N ASN A 115 -10.36 4.58 -2.55
CA ASN A 115 -11.76 4.96 -2.46
C ASN A 115 -11.98 6.22 -1.62
N GLU A 116 -13.10 6.92 -1.83
CA GLU A 116 -13.38 8.20 -1.18
C GLU A 116 -13.41 8.13 0.36
N LYS A 117 -13.78 6.99 0.94
CA LYS A 117 -13.81 6.82 2.40
C LYS A 117 -12.40 6.77 3.00
N GLU A 118 -11.41 6.38 2.20
CA GLU A 118 -9.99 6.36 2.56
C GLU A 118 -9.30 7.70 2.27
N ASN A 119 -10.01 8.71 1.78
CA ASN A 119 -9.46 10.05 1.58
C ASN A 119 -9.33 10.83 2.90
N ILE A 120 -8.28 10.50 3.66
CA ILE A 120 -8.05 11.09 4.99
C ILE A 120 -7.74 12.59 4.97
N LEU A 121 -7.21 13.10 3.86
CA LEU A 121 -6.94 14.53 3.65
C LEU A 121 -8.18 15.30 3.17
N LYS A 122 -9.26 14.60 2.81
CA LYS A 122 -10.54 15.17 2.32
C LYS A 122 -10.37 16.10 1.12
N VAL A 123 -9.39 15.81 0.25
CA VAL A 123 -9.18 16.57 -0.99
C VAL A 123 -10.29 16.28 -2.00
N PRO A 124 -10.76 17.26 -2.78
CA PRO A 124 -11.75 17.02 -3.84
C PRO A 124 -11.26 15.96 -4.83
N VAL A 125 -12.17 15.09 -5.28
CA VAL A 125 -11.86 14.03 -6.26
C VAL A 125 -11.92 14.65 -7.65
N ASP A 126 -10.78 15.07 -8.18
CA ASP A 126 -10.64 15.44 -9.60
C ASP A 126 -9.55 14.53 -10.19
N ASP A 127 -9.95 13.29 -10.49
CA ASP A 127 -9.08 12.11 -10.71
C ASP A 127 -8.16 11.78 -9.51
N SER A 128 -8.30 10.60 -8.91
CA SER A 128 -7.50 10.07 -7.79
C SER A 128 -5.98 9.97 -8.06
N ARG A 129 -5.51 10.47 -9.20
CA ARG A 129 -4.12 10.58 -9.64
C ARG A 129 -3.51 11.96 -9.45
N SER A 130 -4.31 12.99 -9.14
CA SER A 130 -3.86 14.35 -8.88
C SER A 130 -4.06 14.67 -7.39
N ALA A 131 -3.09 14.31 -6.56
CA ALA A 131 -3.04 14.85 -5.21
C ALA A 131 -3.02 16.39 -5.32
N ASP A 132 -3.95 17.06 -4.62
CA ASP A 132 -3.92 18.52 -4.56
C ASP A 132 -2.60 18.95 -3.91
N LYS A 133 -1.67 19.45 -4.71
CA LYS A 133 -0.33 19.83 -4.23
C LYS A 133 -0.39 20.89 -3.14
N SER A 134 -1.48 21.67 -3.07
CA SER A 134 -1.62 22.69 -2.03
C SER A 134 -1.73 22.11 -0.61
N VAL A 135 -2.18 20.86 -0.46
CA VAL A 135 -2.22 20.17 0.85
C VAL A 135 -0.92 19.45 1.19
N LEU A 136 -0.05 19.21 0.20
CA LEU A 136 1.22 18.50 0.37
C LEU A 136 2.33 19.39 0.93
N THR A 137 2.12 19.91 2.15
CA THR A 137 3.06 20.81 2.84
C THR A 137 4.47 20.21 3.03
N GLY A 138 4.59 18.89 3.02
CA GLY A 138 5.84 18.14 3.06
C GLY A 138 6.75 18.39 1.85
N GLU A 139 6.20 18.69 0.66
CA GLU A 139 7.02 19.03 -0.52
C GLU A 139 7.88 20.28 -0.27
N SER A 140 7.35 21.22 0.52
CA SER A 140 8.03 22.47 0.90
C SER A 140 8.83 22.36 2.20
N HIS A 141 8.77 21.21 2.88
CA HIS A 141 9.50 20.99 4.12
C HIS A 141 11.01 20.93 3.84
N ARG A 142 11.82 21.52 4.73
CA ARG A 142 13.28 21.61 4.52
C ARG A 142 13.96 20.25 4.29
N LEU A 143 13.51 19.21 4.98
CA LEU A 143 14.00 17.84 4.77
C LEU A 143 13.87 17.39 3.31
N ALA A 144 12.78 17.74 2.62
CA ALA A 144 12.50 17.34 1.24
C ALA A 144 13.57 17.85 0.25
N SER A 145 14.21 18.97 0.57
CA SER A 145 15.30 19.56 -0.21
C SER A 145 16.70 19.07 0.19
N SER A 146 16.82 18.23 1.22
CA SER A 146 18.12 17.75 1.69
C SER A 146 18.66 16.63 0.80
N ASN A 147 19.97 16.63 0.54
CA ASN A 147 20.62 15.61 -0.30
C ASN A 147 20.38 14.19 0.23
N GLU A 148 20.50 13.98 1.53
CA GLU A 148 20.30 12.66 2.16
C GLU A 148 18.89 12.12 1.91
N PHE A 149 17.87 12.97 2.04
CA PHE A 149 16.49 12.57 1.81
C PHE A 149 16.21 12.29 0.33
N VAL A 150 16.73 13.12 -0.57
CA VAL A 150 16.59 12.94 -2.03
C VAL A 150 17.27 11.64 -2.47
N GLU A 151 18.47 11.36 -2.00
CA GLU A 151 19.19 10.11 -2.27
C GLU A 151 18.44 8.89 -1.75
N PHE A 152 17.88 8.98 -0.54
CA PHE A 152 17.04 7.95 0.04
C PHE A 152 15.82 7.66 -0.85
N LEU A 153 15.03 8.67 -1.22
CA LEU A 153 13.86 8.48 -2.08
C LEU A 153 14.24 7.96 -3.47
N ASN A 154 15.38 8.39 -4.03
CA ASN A 154 15.88 7.84 -5.28
C ASN A 154 16.16 6.35 -5.18
N LYS A 155 16.81 5.92 -4.10
CA LYS A 155 17.13 4.51 -3.84
C LYS A 155 15.87 3.67 -3.64
N GLU A 156 14.94 4.11 -2.81
CA GLU A 156 13.68 3.41 -2.55
C GLU A 156 12.87 3.20 -3.84
N ARG A 157 12.89 4.18 -4.75
CA ARG A 157 12.22 4.05 -6.07
C ARG A 157 12.91 3.06 -7.01
N GLN A 158 14.24 3.02 -7.00
CA GLN A 158 14.99 2.13 -7.90
C GLN A 158 14.98 0.67 -7.45
N GLN A 159 14.85 0.43 -6.14
CA GLN A 159 14.99 -0.89 -5.53
C GLN A 159 13.65 -1.51 -5.12
N ASP A 160 12.53 -0.95 -5.58
CA ASP A 160 11.18 -1.37 -5.18
C ASP A 160 11.01 -1.37 -3.64
N GLY A 161 11.61 -0.37 -2.99
CA GLY A 161 11.60 -0.20 -1.55
C GLY A 161 10.21 0.10 -1.00
N GLU A 162 10.11 0.14 0.33
CA GLU A 162 8.85 0.38 1.03
C GLU A 162 8.30 1.78 0.68
N PHE A 163 9.17 2.78 0.59
CA PHE A 163 8.77 4.17 0.33
C PHE A 163 8.60 4.50 -1.16
N ARG A 164 8.60 3.51 -2.06
CA ARG A 164 8.51 3.72 -3.52
C ARG A 164 7.26 4.47 -3.97
N TRP A 165 6.20 4.42 -3.16
CA TRP A 165 4.92 5.09 -3.41
C TRP A 165 4.92 6.57 -3.00
N CYS A 166 5.94 7.03 -2.29
CA CYS A 166 6.04 8.41 -1.81
C CYS A 166 6.62 9.33 -2.91
N LYS A 167 5.83 9.61 -3.94
CA LYS A 167 6.23 10.44 -5.10
C LYS A 167 5.54 11.82 -5.07
N ASN A 168 6.31 12.87 -5.37
CA ASN A 168 5.80 14.19 -5.77
C ASN A 168 5.30 14.21 -7.21
#